data_AF-A0A1C3EPG4-F1
#
_entry.id   AF-A0A1C3EPG4-F1
#
_cell.length_a   1.000
_cell.length_b   1.000
_cell.length_c   1.000
_cell.angle_alpha   90.00
_cell.angle_beta   90.00
_cell.angle_gamma   90.00
#
_symmetry.space_group_name_H-M   'P 1'
#
loop_
_entity.id
_entity.type
_entity.pdbx_description
1 polymer ?
#
loop_
_entity_poly.entity_id
_entity_poly.type
_entity_poly.pdbx_seq_one_letter_code
_entity_poly.pdbx_strand_id
1 'polypeptide(L)'
;MFSGQKFFDDKHFPKGFKRAGCFTIKEARILEESGRAMKALFDGSQEPVKPEEQVFIDEVNGVRTAQSEYARCWLKYLAEINHRHVNYSLCSTTRKSYEERVDSEPLPAEE
;
A
#
# COMPACT_ATOMS: atom_id res chain seq x y z
N MET A 1 -33.16 -3.37 -3.44
CA MET A 1 -31.87 -3.82 -2.89
C MET A 1 -30.91 -2.64 -2.97
N PHE A 2 -30.73 -1.88 -1.89
CA PHE A 2 -29.67 -0.88 -1.84
C PHE A 2 -28.36 -1.65 -1.90
N SER A 3 -27.70 -1.65 -3.05
CA SER A 3 -26.45 -2.38 -3.23
C SER A 3 -25.43 -1.81 -2.26
N GLY A 4 -25.18 -2.54 -1.17
CA GLY A 4 -24.17 -2.29 -0.15
C GLY A 4 -22.77 -2.42 -0.75
N GLN A 5 -22.44 -1.47 -1.62
CA GLN A 5 -21.18 -1.40 -2.34
C GLN A 5 -20.12 -0.90 -1.37
N LYS A 6 -19.47 -1.86 -0.70
CA LYS A 6 -18.29 -1.60 0.12
C LYS A 6 -17.25 -0.85 -0.71
N PHE A 7 -16.52 0.04 -0.07
CA PHE A 7 -15.38 0.70 -0.68
C PHE A 7 -14.27 -0.32 -0.88
N PHE A 8 -13.81 -0.45 -2.11
CA PHE A 8 -12.63 -1.23 -2.48
C PHE A 8 -11.72 -0.35 -3.32
N ASP A 9 -10.45 -0.33 -2.98
CA ASP A 9 -9.42 0.36 -3.74
C ASP A 9 -8.51 -0.69 -4.37
N ASP A 10 -8.99 -1.29 -5.46
CA ASP A 10 -8.29 -2.37 -6.17
C ASP A 10 -6.95 -1.91 -6.78
N LYS A 11 -6.76 -0.59 -6.93
CA LYS A 11 -5.53 0.00 -7.48
C LYS A 11 -4.36 -0.15 -6.52
N HIS A 12 -4.57 0.16 -5.24
CA HIS A 12 -3.54 0.07 -4.22
C HIS A 12 -3.62 -1.25 -3.43
N PHE A 13 -4.81 -1.82 -3.31
CA PHE A 13 -5.10 -3.04 -2.55
C PHE A 13 -5.87 -4.06 -3.41
N PRO A 14 -5.22 -4.69 -4.41
CA PRO A 14 -5.88 -5.64 -5.32
C PRO A 14 -6.47 -6.88 -4.63
N LYS A 15 -6.05 -7.17 -3.39
CA LYS A 15 -6.58 -8.26 -2.56
C LYS A 15 -7.56 -7.78 -1.48
N GLY A 16 -7.84 -6.46 -1.41
CA GLY A 16 -8.66 -5.80 -0.41
C GLY A 16 -7.94 -5.52 0.92
N PHE A 17 -8.51 -4.63 1.73
CA PHE A 17 -7.92 -4.15 2.98
C PHE A 17 -7.63 -5.25 4.00
N LYS A 18 -8.49 -6.27 4.10
CA LYS A 18 -8.33 -7.40 5.04
C LYS A 18 -7.11 -8.28 4.74
N ARG A 19 -6.67 -8.35 3.48
CA ARG A 19 -5.53 -9.17 3.04
C ARG A 19 -4.27 -8.35 2.79
N ALA A 20 -4.36 -7.02 2.90
CA ALA A 20 -3.22 -6.12 2.70
C ALA A 20 -2.17 -6.27 3.81
N GLY A 21 -2.56 -6.67 5.02
CA GLY A 21 -1.65 -6.83 6.17
C GLY A 21 -1.31 -5.51 6.88
N CYS A 22 -1.66 -4.35 6.30
CA CYS A 22 -1.43 -3.05 6.91
C CYS A 22 -2.55 -2.64 7.88
N PHE A 23 -3.77 -3.16 7.69
CA PHE A 23 -4.96 -2.79 8.48
C PHE A 23 -5.42 -3.93 9.38
N THR A 24 -5.93 -3.57 10.55
CA THR A 24 -6.66 -4.53 11.41
C THR A 24 -8.04 -4.83 10.83
N ILE A 25 -8.68 -5.91 11.30
CA ILE A 25 -10.03 -6.30 10.85
C ILE A 25 -11.05 -5.17 11.06
N LYS A 26 -10.93 -4.43 12.17
CA LYS A 26 -11.81 -3.30 12.49
C LYS A 26 -11.60 -2.14 11.53
N GLU A 27 -10.35 -1.73 11.32
CA GLU A 27 -9.99 -0.66 10.39
C GLU A 27 -10.42 -0.97 8.96
N ALA A 28 -10.18 -2.21 8.50
CA ALA A 28 -10.61 -2.67 7.19
C ALA A 28 -12.14 -2.59 7.03
N ARG A 29 -12.91 -2.90 8.08
CA ARG A 29 -14.37 -2.79 8.05
C ARG A 29 -14.83 -1.33 7.99
N ILE A 30 -14.18 -0.43 8.76
CA ILE A 30 -14.44 1.01 8.71
C ILE A 30 -14.21 1.53 7.29
N LEU A 31 -13.07 1.19 6.68
CA LEU A 31 -12.77 1.58 5.30
C LEU A 31 -13.78 0.99 4.31
N GLU A 32 -14.16 -0.28 4.43
CA GLU A 32 -15.16 -0.91 3.57
C GLU A 32 -16.55 -0.23 3.69
N GLU A 33 -17.00 0.12 4.89
CA GLU A 33 -18.34 0.67 5.13
C GLU A 33 -18.41 2.19 4.86
N SER A 34 -17.38 2.94 5.25
CA SER A 34 -17.38 4.42 5.25
C SER A 34 -16.34 5.04 4.33
N GLY A 35 -15.52 4.26 3.63
CA GLY A 35 -14.46 4.77 2.75
C GLY A 35 -14.95 5.64 1.59
N ARG A 36 -16.13 5.35 1.03
CA ARG A 36 -16.75 6.21 0.00
C ARG A 36 -17.08 7.60 0.54
N ALA A 37 -17.68 7.66 1.74
CA ALA A 37 -18.04 8.91 2.39
C ALA A 37 -16.78 9.68 2.80
N MET A 38 -15.81 9.02 3.43
CA MET A 38 -14.52 9.64 3.80
C MET A 38 -13.81 10.23 2.57
N LYS A 39 -13.78 9.50 1.44
CA LYS A 39 -13.22 10.02 0.19
C LYS A 39 -13.98 11.24 -0.32
N ALA A 40 -15.31 11.20 -0.33
CA ALA A 40 -16.12 12.30 -0.83
C ALA A 40 -15.99 13.57 0.04
N LEU A 41 -15.91 13.41 1.36
CA LEU A 41 -15.65 14.50 2.30
C LEU A 41 -14.24 15.08 2.10
N PHE A 42 -13.24 14.21 1.94
CA PHE A 42 -11.84 14.64 1.72
C PHE A 42 -11.64 15.36 0.38
N ASP A 43 -12.33 14.92 -0.67
CA ASP A 43 -12.32 15.53 -2.01
C ASP A 43 -13.12 16.85 -2.05
N GLY A 44 -13.94 17.13 -1.02
CA GLY A 44 -14.87 18.25 -0.99
C GLY A 44 -16.10 18.04 -1.88
N SER A 45 -16.30 16.82 -2.39
CA SER A 45 -17.48 16.44 -3.17
C SER A 45 -18.76 16.34 -2.32
N GLN A 46 -18.63 16.12 -1.02
CA GLN A 46 -19.75 16.08 -0.08
C GLN A 46 -19.49 17.02 1.10
N GLU A 47 -20.52 17.75 1.52
CA GLU A 47 -20.46 18.58 2.73
C GLU A 47 -20.67 17.71 3.98
N PRO A 48 -19.96 18.00 5.09
CA PRO A 48 -20.17 17.31 6.36
C PRO A 48 -21.58 17.62 6.88
N VAL A 49 -22.39 16.59 7.06
CA VAL A 49 -23.75 16.73 7.60
C VAL A 49 -23.74 16.50 9.11
N LYS A 50 -22.85 15.63 9.59
CA LYS A 50 -22.74 15.27 11.00
C LYS A 50 -21.55 15.96 11.66
N PRO A 51 -21.64 16.24 12.98
CA PRO A 51 -20.51 16.79 13.73
C PRO A 51 -19.29 15.85 13.71
N GLU A 52 -19.50 14.54 13.65
CA GLU A 52 -18.43 13.55 13.53
C GLU A 52 -17.65 13.69 12.21
N GLU A 53 -18.34 13.98 11.10
CA GLU A 53 -17.72 14.19 9.79
C GLU A 53 -16.93 15.50 9.76
N GLN A 54 -17.41 16.53 10.44
CA GLN A 54 -16.70 17.79 10.57
C GLN A 54 -15.42 17.66 11.39
N VAL A 55 -15.48 16.95 12.52
CA VAL A 55 -14.28 16.60 13.31
C VAL A 55 -13.29 15.78 12.48
N PHE A 56 -13.79 14.82 11.69
CA PHE A 56 -12.95 14.05 10.78
C PHE A 56 -12.20 14.95 9.78
N ILE A 57 -12.88 15.91 9.15
CA ILE A 57 -12.24 16.85 8.21
C ILE A 57 -11.15 17.67 8.93
N ASP A 58 -11.43 18.18 10.13
CA ASP A 58 -10.44 18.93 10.92
C ASP A 58 -9.21 18.08 11.28
N GLU A 59 -9.42 16.82 11.65
CA GLU A 59 -8.34 15.87 11.96
C GLU A 59 -7.52 15.49 10.73
N VAL A 60 -8.16 15.27 9.58
CA VAL A 60 -7.50 14.91 8.32
C VAL A 60 -6.72 16.08 7.72
N ASN A 61 -7.23 17.31 7.88
CA ASN A 61 -6.51 18.53 7.49
C ASN A 61 -5.34 18.89 8.43
N GLY A 62 -5.17 18.17 9.54
CA GLY A 62 -4.12 18.43 10.51
C GLY A 62 -4.38 19.62 11.43
N VAL A 63 -5.62 20.11 11.50
CA VAL A 63 -6.04 21.17 12.44
C VAL A 63 -6.14 20.61 13.87
N ARG A 64 -6.47 19.32 14.00
CA ARG A 64 -6.56 18.60 15.27
C ARG A 64 -5.83 17.25 15.22
N THR A 65 -5.42 16.73 16.38
CA THR A 65 -4.89 15.37 16.50
C THR A 65 -5.97 14.33 16.20
N ALA A 66 -5.67 13.34 15.36
CA ALA A 66 -6.60 12.26 15.01
C ALA A 66 -6.91 11.38 16.24
N GLN A 67 -8.04 11.66 16.89
CA GLN A 67 -8.57 10.88 17.99
C GLN A 67 -9.61 9.87 17.52
N SER A 68 -10.36 10.22 16.47
CA SER A 68 -11.37 9.35 15.88
C SER A 68 -10.75 8.13 15.20
N GLU A 69 -11.39 6.96 15.35
CA GLU A 69 -10.99 5.74 14.62
C GLU A 69 -11.06 5.96 13.11
N TYR A 70 -12.05 6.73 12.62
CA TYR A 70 -12.21 7.06 11.21
C TYR A 70 -11.04 7.86 10.66
N ALA A 71 -10.64 8.94 11.34
CA ALA A 71 -9.52 9.77 10.91
C ALA A 71 -8.19 9.01 10.94
N ARG A 72 -7.95 8.21 12.00
CA ARG A 72 -6.75 7.36 12.07
C ARG A 72 -6.70 6.35 10.92
N CYS A 73 -7.82 5.68 10.62
CA CYS A 73 -7.92 4.76 9.50
C CYS A 73 -7.64 5.45 8.16
N TRP A 74 -8.21 6.65 7.95
CA TRP A 74 -8.07 7.39 6.70
C TRP A 74 -6.65 7.91 6.51
N LEU A 75 -6.04 8.50 7.53
CA LEU A 75 -4.64 8.96 7.49
C LEU A 75 -3.68 7.80 7.20
N LYS A 76 -3.94 6.64 7.82
CA LYS A 76 -3.18 5.42 7.55
C LYS A 76 -3.36 4.94 6.12
N TYR A 77 -4.58 4.97 5.60
CA TYR A 77 -4.85 4.69 4.19
C TYR A 77 -4.10 5.64 3.25
N LEU A 78 -4.14 6.96 3.51
CA LEU A 78 -3.39 7.96 2.75
C LEU A 78 -1.88 7.71 2.80
N ALA A 79 -1.36 7.34 3.96
CA ALA A 79 0.04 6.97 4.11
C ALA A 79 0.39 5.76 3.24
N GLU A 80 -0.37 4.67 3.33
CA GLU A 80 -0.12 3.44 2.56
C GLU A 80 -0.18 3.66 1.03
N ILE A 81 -1.16 4.42 0.53
CA ILE A 81 -1.25 4.69 -0.92
C ILE A 81 -0.18 5.67 -1.42
N ASN A 82 0.31 6.55 -0.53
CA ASN A 82 1.38 7.50 -0.85
C ASN A 82 2.77 6.90 -0.58
N HIS A 83 2.85 5.81 0.17
CA HIS A 83 4.10 5.10 0.41
C HIS A 83 4.58 4.47 -0.90
N ARG A 84 5.70 5.00 -1.42
CA ARG A 84 6.42 4.35 -2.49
C ARG A 84 6.99 3.04 -1.94
N HIS A 85 6.45 1.90 -2.39
CA HIS A 85 7.05 0.59 -2.14
C HIS A 85 8.47 0.59 -2.72
N VAL A 86 9.47 0.71 -1.86
CA VAL A 86 10.87 0.54 -2.24
C VAL A 86 11.13 -0.96 -2.31
N ASN A 87 11.15 -1.50 -3.53
CA ASN A 87 11.57 -2.87 -3.77
C ASN A 87 13.09 -2.95 -3.56
N TYR A 88 13.51 -3.54 -2.44
CA TYR A 88 14.91 -3.89 -2.23
C TYR A 88 15.21 -5.18 -2.99
N SER A 89 15.68 -5.06 -4.22
CA SER A 89 16.23 -6.20 -4.96
C SER A 89 17.53 -6.64 -4.29
N LEU A 90 17.45 -7.65 -3.42
CA LEU A 90 18.65 -8.31 -2.91
C LEU A 90 19.30 -9.08 -4.08
N CYS A 91 20.55 -8.72 -4.35
CA CYS A 91 21.45 -9.24 -5.38
C CYS A 91 21.08 -10.63 -5.93
N SER A 92 20.58 -10.67 -7.16
CA SER A 92 20.54 -11.89 -7.96
C SER A 92 21.98 -12.25 -8.33
N THR A 93 22.63 -13.06 -7.50
CA THR A 93 23.94 -13.61 -7.84
C THR A 93 23.79 -14.46 -9.10
N THR A 94 24.19 -13.89 -10.24
CA THR A 94 24.36 -14.66 -11.47
C THR A 94 25.47 -15.67 -11.18
N ARG A 95 25.15 -16.95 -11.00
CA ARG A 95 26.18 -18.00 -11.09
C ARG A 95 26.72 -17.96 -12.52
N LYS A 96 27.85 -17.30 -12.73
CA LYS A 96 28.64 -17.46 -13.96
C LYS A 96 29.16 -18.90 -13.96
N SER A 97 28.56 -19.72 -14.81
CA SER A 97 29.07 -21.02 -15.25
C SER A 97 30.45 -20.80 -15.88
N TYR A 98 31.46 -21.37 -15.27
CA TYR A 98 32.83 -21.41 -15.77
C TYR A 98 32.88 -22.50 -16.86
N GLU A 99 32.59 -22.12 -18.10
CA GLU A 99 32.99 -22.92 -19.27
C GLU A 99 34.50 -22.72 -19.45
N GLU A 100 35.28 -23.65 -18.90
CA GLU A 100 36.71 -23.76 -19.14
C GLU A 100 36.93 -24.17 -20.59
N ARG A 101 37.43 -23.22 -21.38
CA ARG A 101 37.84 -23.45 -22.76
C ARG A 101 39.03 -24.41 -22.78
N VAL A 102 38.82 -25.54 -23.43
CA VAL A 102 39.87 -26.39 -24.00
C VAL A 102 40.65 -25.59 -25.03
N ASP A 103 41.96 -25.40 -24.84
CA ASP A 103 42.87 -25.19 -25.95
C ASP A 103 44.32 -25.57 -25.60
N SER A 104 44.74 -26.69 -26.18
CA SER A 104 46.00 -26.89 -26.92
C SER A 104 47.37 -26.78 -26.21
N GLU A 105 48.00 -27.95 -26.14
CA GLU A 105 49.41 -28.30 -25.92
C GLU A 105 50.43 -27.34 -26.59
N PRO A 106 51.62 -27.17 -25.97
CA PRO A 106 52.82 -27.64 -26.67
C PRO A 106 53.82 -28.37 -25.76
N LEU A 107 54.28 -29.54 -26.21
CA LEU A 107 55.53 -30.16 -25.77
C LEU A 107 56.74 -29.41 -26.38
N PRO A 108 57.81 -29.20 -25.60
CA PRO A 108 59.16 -29.45 -26.10
C PRO A 108 59.96 -30.28 -25.08
N ALA A 109 60.50 -31.44 -25.45
CA ALA A 109 61.77 -31.64 -26.16
C ALA A 109 62.99 -31.56 -25.21
N GLU A 110 63.45 -32.77 -24.84
CA GLU A 110 64.86 -33.23 -24.71
C GLU A 110 65.96 -32.32 -24.10
N GLU A 111 66.64 -32.80 -23.06
CA GLU A 111 67.97 -33.45 -23.14
C GLU A 111 68.24 -34.31 -21.88
#